data_AF-A0A959CS43-F1
#
_entry.id   AF-A0A959CS43-F1
#
_cell.length_a   1.000
_cell.length_b   1.000
_cell.length_c   1.000
_cell.angle_alpha   90.00
_cell.angle_beta   90.00
_cell.angle_gamma   90.00
#
_symmetry.space_group_name_H-M   'P 1'
#
loop_
_entity.id
_entity.type
_entity.pdbx_description
1 polymer ?
#
loop_
_entity_poly.entity_id
_entity_poly.type
_entity_poly.pdbx_seq_one_letter_code
_entity_poly.pdbx_strand_id
1 'polypeptide(L)'
;GHLDLAKKTGARIVYGPNAETEYEKYEARDGEEFKLGEITIRVLHTPGHTPESTTFLLLDEKGKEHAIFSGDTLFIGDVGRPDLAQKKGSLTKEDLAGWLYDSLRNKIMPLPDDVIVYPAHGAGSACGKNMSKETWDTLGNQKKTNYALRADMAREEFILEVTEGLQPPPQYFAKNAKINKTGYESFDTIMERGAQALSPEAFELAANAQDALVLDVRDKEDFVKGFIPNSIFIGLDGTFAPWVGALIPDLQQPILIVAPQGREEETVMRLSRVGYDNAIGYLEGGFENWQKAGKETDAIDSIYAEEFARRYQAQPDIHILDVRKPGEWNAERLEPAEHFALDFINNNMAAIKRDELYYLHCRSGYRSTIAASILKSRGYDNLVNVQSSLEEIIAAGIPQTDFQCSGKAEA
;
A
#
# COMPACT_ATOMS: atom_id res chain seq x y z
N GLY A 1 -3.72 0.92 16.43
CA GLY A 1 -2.73 0.53 17.45
C GLY A 1 -2.67 1.44 18.67
N HIS A 2 -2.61 2.77 18.53
CA HIS A 2 -2.48 3.68 19.69
C HIS A 2 -3.62 3.55 20.72
N LEU A 3 -4.86 3.28 20.27
CA LEU A 3 -6.00 3.07 21.16
C LEU A 3 -5.88 1.75 21.95
N ASP A 4 -5.51 0.66 21.28
CA ASP A 4 -5.29 -0.64 21.95
C ASP A 4 -4.18 -0.53 22.99
N LEU A 5 -3.07 0.12 22.63
CA LEU A 5 -1.95 0.31 23.55
C LEU A 5 -2.35 1.14 24.77
N ALA A 6 -3.04 2.27 24.56
CA ALA A 6 -3.53 3.11 25.65
C ALA A 6 -4.49 2.36 26.58
N LYS A 7 -5.45 1.61 26.01
CA LYS A 7 -6.38 0.78 26.79
C LYS A 7 -5.68 -0.31 27.60
N LYS A 8 -4.67 -0.99 27.03
CA LYS A 8 -3.95 -2.09 27.68
C LYS A 8 -2.97 -1.64 28.76
N THR A 9 -2.39 -0.44 28.62
CA THR A 9 -1.28 0.00 29.47
C THR A 9 -1.62 1.19 30.37
N GLY A 10 -2.72 1.89 30.10
CA GLY A 10 -3.00 3.20 30.70
C GLY A 10 -2.11 4.32 30.16
N ALA A 11 -1.30 4.07 29.12
CA ALA A 11 -0.47 5.09 28.50
C ALA A 11 -1.32 6.23 27.91
N ARG A 12 -0.82 7.45 28.05
CA ARG A 12 -1.46 8.64 27.48
C ARG A 12 -1.13 8.75 26.00
N ILE A 13 -2.15 8.96 25.17
CA ILE A 13 -1.97 9.24 23.74
C ILE A 13 -1.53 10.69 23.59
N VAL A 14 -0.42 10.91 22.88
CA VAL A 14 0.15 12.24 22.64
C VAL A 14 0.14 12.53 21.14
N TYR A 15 -0.46 13.66 20.76
CA TYR A 15 -0.37 14.24 19.43
C TYR A 15 0.22 15.65 19.52
N GLY A 16 0.75 16.16 18.42
CA GLY A 16 1.16 17.56 18.35
C GLY A 16 0.01 18.52 18.08
N PRO A 17 0.34 19.81 17.87
CA PRO A 17 -0.63 20.88 17.71
C PRO A 17 -1.63 20.64 16.57
N ASN A 18 -2.87 21.09 16.75
CA ASN A 18 -3.95 21.06 15.76
C ASN A 18 -4.51 19.66 15.44
N ALA A 19 -4.07 18.62 16.15
CA ALA A 19 -4.68 17.31 16.00
C ALA A 19 -6.13 17.34 16.53
N GLU A 20 -7.08 16.84 15.74
CA GLU A 20 -8.47 16.69 16.14
C GLU A 20 -8.82 15.20 16.22
N THR A 21 -9.42 14.76 17.33
CA THR A 21 -9.77 13.35 17.60
C THR A 21 -11.10 13.28 18.34
N GLU A 22 -11.83 12.17 18.19
CA GLU A 22 -13.07 11.91 18.96
C GLU A 22 -12.79 11.20 20.29
N TYR A 23 -11.56 10.75 20.50
CA TYR A 23 -11.07 10.18 21.75
C TYR A 23 -10.12 11.15 22.48
N GLU A 24 -9.92 10.91 23.77
CA GLU A 24 -9.03 11.70 24.61
C GLU A 24 -7.58 11.60 24.15
N LYS A 25 -6.91 12.75 24.09
CA LYS A 25 -5.48 12.87 23.78
C LYS A 25 -4.86 13.99 24.59
N TYR A 26 -3.55 13.93 24.74
CA TYR A 26 -2.74 15.10 25.05
C TYR A 26 -2.35 15.81 23.76
N GLU A 27 -2.68 17.09 23.67
CA GLU A 27 -2.20 17.96 22.61
C GLU A 27 -0.92 18.67 23.09
N ALA A 28 0.21 18.13 22.67
CA ALA A 28 1.51 18.67 23.00
C ALA A 28 1.77 19.97 22.24
N ARG A 29 2.49 20.88 22.88
CA ARG A 29 2.90 22.16 22.28
C ARG A 29 4.24 22.01 21.57
N ASP A 30 4.48 22.86 20.57
CA ASP A 30 5.81 23.00 19.99
C ASP A 30 6.84 23.37 21.08
N GLY A 31 7.96 22.65 21.10
CA GLY A 31 9.02 22.77 22.10
C GLY A 31 8.73 22.09 23.45
N GLU A 32 7.57 21.46 23.64
CA GLU A 32 7.26 20.76 24.88
C GLU A 32 8.14 19.53 25.08
N GLU A 33 8.54 19.27 26.32
CA GLU A 33 9.45 18.20 26.68
C GLU A 33 8.79 17.15 27.59
N PHE A 34 8.95 15.88 27.22
CA PHE A 34 8.53 14.72 27.99
C PHE A 34 9.74 13.93 28.46
N LYS A 35 9.87 13.75 29.78
CA LYS A 35 10.93 12.90 30.34
C LYS A 35 10.52 11.43 30.29
N LEU A 36 11.45 10.58 29.86
CA LEU A 36 11.32 9.12 29.86
C LEU A 36 12.59 8.51 30.47
N GLY A 37 12.58 8.32 31.80
CA GLY A 37 13.82 8.00 32.52
C GLY A 37 14.82 9.14 32.41
N GLU A 38 16.04 8.84 31.98
CA GLU A 38 17.13 9.81 31.82
C GLU A 38 17.09 10.56 30.47
N ILE A 39 16.33 10.06 29.48
CA ILE A 39 16.19 10.74 28.18
C ILE A 39 15.00 11.71 28.18
N THR A 40 15.04 12.67 27.26
CA THR A 40 13.95 13.63 27.06
C THR A 40 13.49 13.63 25.60
N ILE A 41 12.18 13.58 25.38
CA ILE A 41 11.57 13.74 24.06
C ILE A 41 11.03 15.17 23.95
N ARG A 42 11.61 15.97 23.06
CA ARG A 42 11.13 17.31 22.72
C ARG A 42 10.25 17.26 21.47
N VAL A 43 9.09 17.89 21.54
CA VAL A 43 8.14 18.02 20.44
C VAL A 43 8.58 19.14 19.50
N LEU A 44 8.61 18.85 18.20
CA LEU A 44 8.80 19.83 17.14
C LEU A 44 7.57 19.78 16.23
N HIS A 45 6.77 20.85 16.23
CA HIS A 45 5.63 20.93 15.30
C HIS A 45 6.16 21.17 13.89
N THR A 46 5.91 20.21 13.00
CA THR A 46 6.47 20.17 11.65
C THR A 46 5.38 19.93 10.60
N PRO A 47 4.41 20.86 10.48
CA PRO A 47 3.32 20.74 9.52
C PRO A 47 3.85 20.67 8.09
N GLY A 48 3.18 19.89 7.25
CA GLY A 48 3.55 19.76 5.84
C GLY A 48 2.89 18.57 5.19
N HIS A 49 3.24 17.37 5.63
CA HIS A 49 2.53 16.15 5.23
C HIS A 49 1.06 16.20 5.69
N THR A 50 0.86 16.57 6.96
CA THR A 50 -0.44 16.94 7.53
C THR A 50 -0.30 18.20 8.41
N PRO A 51 -1.40 18.94 8.70
CA PRO A 51 -1.36 20.12 9.57
C PRO A 51 -0.86 19.85 11.00
N GLU A 52 -1.12 18.65 11.51
CA GLU A 52 -0.74 18.22 12.87
C GLU A 52 0.59 17.43 12.93
N SER A 53 1.25 17.25 11.79
CA SER A 53 2.52 16.52 11.69
C SER A 53 3.56 17.06 12.67
N THR A 54 4.20 16.14 13.37
CA THR A 54 5.08 16.43 14.50
C THR A 54 6.27 15.49 14.50
N THR A 55 7.45 16.08 14.65
CA THR A 55 8.71 15.36 14.82
C THR A 55 9.06 15.29 16.31
N PHE A 56 9.53 14.14 16.77
CA PHE A 56 9.95 13.94 18.16
C PHE A 56 11.48 13.89 18.23
N LEU A 57 12.09 14.91 18.84
CA LEU A 57 13.54 15.01 19.06
C LEU A 57 13.93 14.34 20.37
N LEU A 58 14.75 13.30 20.28
CA LEU A 58 15.35 12.65 21.43
C LEU A 58 16.61 13.42 21.86
N LEU A 59 16.61 13.84 23.12
CA LEU A 59 17.76 14.34 23.85
C LEU A 59 18.30 13.22 24.74
N ASP A 60 19.61 12.99 24.69
CA ASP A 60 20.27 12.00 25.55
C ASP A 60 20.31 12.46 27.02
N GLU A 61 20.91 11.65 27.89
CA GLU A 61 21.02 11.90 29.34
C GLU A 61 21.77 13.20 29.69
N LYS A 62 22.52 13.76 28.74
CA LYS A 62 23.28 15.01 28.89
C LYS A 62 22.55 16.20 28.22
N GLY A 63 21.35 15.98 27.70
CA GLY A 63 20.57 16.98 26.99
C GLY A 63 21.04 17.24 25.56
N LYS A 64 21.88 16.37 24.98
CA LYS A 64 22.36 16.53 23.59
C LYS A 64 21.33 15.98 22.61
N GLU A 65 21.06 16.69 21.53
CA GLU A 65 20.28 16.18 20.39
C GLU A 65 20.90 14.90 19.83
N HIS A 66 20.14 13.81 19.85
CA HIS A 66 20.64 12.49 19.47
C HIS A 66 19.93 11.93 18.22
N ALA A 67 18.60 11.99 18.19
CA ALA A 67 17.82 11.46 17.08
C ALA A 67 16.50 12.22 16.91
N ILE A 68 15.94 12.20 15.70
CA ILE A 68 14.57 12.63 15.42
C ILE A 68 13.76 11.44 14.91
N PHE A 69 12.57 11.27 15.46
CA PHE A 69 11.50 10.47 14.86
C PHE A 69 10.68 11.40 13.97
N SER A 70 11.03 11.45 12.68
CA SER A 70 10.57 12.48 11.74
C SER A 70 9.17 12.24 11.19
N GLY A 71 8.55 11.09 11.51
CA GLY A 71 7.27 10.71 10.94
C GLY A 71 7.33 10.72 9.41
N ASP A 72 6.34 11.39 8.81
CA ASP A 72 6.28 11.63 7.36
C ASP A 72 6.72 13.06 7.00
N THR A 73 7.32 13.82 7.92
CA THR A 73 7.90 15.13 7.59
C THR A 73 9.18 14.97 6.75
N LEU A 74 10.06 14.04 7.12
CA LEU A 74 11.33 13.79 6.43
C LEU A 74 11.57 12.28 6.30
N PHE A 75 11.86 11.83 5.09
CA PHE A 75 12.29 10.47 4.77
C PHE A 75 13.77 10.41 4.39
N ILE A 76 14.30 9.20 4.26
CA ILE A 76 15.66 9.02 3.73
C ILE A 76 15.61 9.19 2.21
N GLY A 77 16.14 10.33 1.75
CA GLY A 77 16.18 10.72 0.33
C GLY A 77 14.92 11.42 -0.20
N ASP A 78 13.89 11.62 0.64
CA ASP A 78 12.64 12.27 0.23
C ASP A 78 11.91 12.93 1.43
N VAL A 79 10.68 13.41 1.21
CA VAL A 79 9.77 13.98 2.20
C VAL A 79 8.34 13.49 2.00
N GLY A 80 7.46 13.70 2.98
CA GLY A 80 6.04 13.36 2.85
C GLY A 80 5.33 14.17 1.79
N ARG A 81 4.44 13.53 1.05
CA ARG A 81 3.56 14.18 0.07
C ARG A 81 2.63 15.20 0.76
N PRO A 82 2.46 16.41 0.21
CA PRO A 82 1.67 17.48 0.83
C PRO A 82 0.23 17.58 0.31
N ASP A 83 -0.40 16.48 -0.11
CA ASP A 83 -1.72 16.51 -0.78
C ASP A 83 -2.78 15.62 -0.11
N LEU A 84 -2.47 14.96 1.01
CA LEU A 84 -3.41 14.06 1.71
C LEU A 84 -4.45 14.80 2.55
N ALA A 85 -4.10 15.96 3.10
CA ALA A 85 -4.96 16.71 4.03
C ALA A 85 -5.81 17.79 3.35
N GLN A 86 -5.95 17.73 2.02
CA GLN A 86 -6.77 18.67 1.26
C GLN A 86 -8.25 18.54 1.67
N LYS A 87 -8.75 19.53 2.40
CA LYS A 87 -10.19 19.71 2.64
C LYS A 87 -10.77 20.53 1.49
N LYS A 88 -11.99 20.22 1.04
CA LYS A 88 -12.70 21.00 0.02
C LYS A 88 -12.72 22.49 0.40
N GLY A 89 -11.88 23.30 -0.26
CA GLY A 89 -12.02 24.76 -0.35
C GLY A 89 -11.13 25.66 0.50
N SER A 90 -10.21 25.17 1.34
CA SER A 90 -9.39 26.06 2.19
C SER A 90 -7.90 25.74 2.31
N LEU A 91 -7.47 24.50 2.05
CA LEU A 91 -6.07 24.09 2.17
C LEU A 91 -5.65 23.37 0.90
N THR A 92 -4.71 23.95 0.17
CA THR A 92 -4.17 23.41 -1.08
C THR A 92 -2.93 22.54 -0.85
N LYS A 93 -2.48 21.82 -1.88
CA LYS A 93 -1.21 21.07 -1.78
C LYS A 93 -0.02 22.03 -1.72
N GLU A 94 -0.13 23.19 -2.35
CA GLU A 94 0.90 24.23 -2.36
C GLU A 94 1.04 24.87 -0.98
N ASP A 95 -0.07 25.05 -0.24
CA ASP A 95 -0.04 25.53 1.14
C ASP A 95 0.72 24.55 2.05
N LEU A 96 0.35 23.26 1.96
CA LEU A 96 0.98 22.17 2.71
C LEU A 96 2.46 22.00 2.34
N ALA A 97 2.81 22.09 1.05
CA ALA A 97 4.19 22.08 0.58
C ALA A 97 4.98 23.27 1.14
N GLY A 98 4.34 24.44 1.18
CA GLY A 98 4.91 25.62 1.79
C GLY A 98 5.19 25.45 3.29
N TRP A 99 4.26 24.87 4.04
CA TRP A 99 4.48 24.55 5.46
C TRP A 99 5.59 23.52 5.65
N LEU A 100 5.67 22.53 4.77
CA LEU A 100 6.72 21.53 4.79
C LEU A 100 8.10 22.18 4.61
N TYR A 101 8.23 23.10 3.65
CA TYR A 101 9.45 23.89 3.46
C TYR A 101 9.84 24.63 4.75
N ASP A 102 8.89 25.34 5.36
CA ASP A 102 9.14 26.12 6.58
C ASP A 102 9.54 25.20 7.76
N SER A 103 8.91 24.03 7.89
CA SER A 103 9.25 23.02 8.89
C SER A 103 10.67 22.49 8.70
N LEU A 104 11.05 22.16 7.46
CA LEU A 104 12.38 21.65 7.15
C LEU A 104 13.45 22.72 7.43
N ARG A 105 13.25 23.94 6.97
CA ARG A 105 14.23 25.04 7.08
C ARG A 105 14.38 25.55 8.52
N ASN A 106 13.28 25.66 9.27
CA ASN A 106 13.27 26.33 10.57
C ASN A 106 13.35 25.38 11.78
N LYS A 107 12.98 24.10 11.61
CA LYS A 107 12.95 23.13 12.73
C LYS A 107 13.93 21.98 12.56
N ILE A 108 14.03 21.43 11.35
CA ILE A 108 14.84 20.22 11.11
C ILE A 108 16.28 20.57 10.75
N MET A 109 16.52 21.37 9.71
CA MET A 109 17.86 21.72 9.24
C MET A 109 18.74 22.47 10.26
N PRO A 110 18.21 23.24 11.23
CA PRO A 110 19.03 23.82 12.29
C PRO A 110 19.63 22.81 13.28
N LEU A 111 19.12 21.57 13.31
CA LEU A 111 19.66 20.54 14.20
C LEU A 111 21.08 20.09 13.78
N PRO A 112 21.89 19.57 14.73
CA PRO A 112 23.23 19.07 14.44
C PRO A 112 23.27 17.97 13.37
N ASP A 113 24.36 17.93 12.62
CA ASP A 113 24.52 16.98 11.50
C ASP A 113 24.62 15.51 11.95
N ASP A 114 25.01 15.26 13.20
CA ASP A 114 25.13 13.92 13.77
C ASP A 114 23.80 13.36 14.34
N VAL A 115 22.72 14.15 14.30
CA VAL A 115 21.37 13.68 14.65
C VAL A 115 20.94 12.56 13.70
N ILE A 116 20.48 11.46 14.26
CA ILE A 116 19.95 10.31 13.50
C ILE A 116 18.49 10.58 13.11
N VAL A 117 18.13 10.30 11.86
CA VAL A 117 16.78 10.45 11.33
C VAL A 117 16.11 9.08 11.24
N TYR A 118 14.99 8.93 11.96
CA TYR A 118 14.12 7.76 11.92
C TYR A 118 12.74 8.13 11.32
N PRO A 119 12.49 7.86 10.02
CA PRO A 119 11.19 8.11 9.41
C PRO A 119 10.12 7.08 9.84
N ALA A 120 8.86 7.40 9.58
CA ALA A 120 7.75 6.43 9.74
C ALA A 120 7.59 5.47 8.54
N HIS A 121 8.16 5.81 7.38
CA HIS A 121 8.10 5.00 6.16
C HIS A 121 9.44 4.92 5.43
N GLY A 122 9.59 3.90 4.57
CA GLY A 122 10.75 3.69 3.70
C GLY A 122 10.34 3.20 2.30
N ALA A 123 11.29 2.66 1.54
CA ALA A 123 11.08 2.19 0.16
C ALA A 123 9.79 1.35 -0.01
N GLY A 124 8.98 1.73 -1.00
CA GLY A 124 7.72 1.06 -1.34
C GLY A 124 6.46 1.64 -0.70
N SER A 125 6.57 2.61 0.21
CA SER A 125 5.40 3.36 0.70
C SER A 125 4.89 4.37 -0.33
N ALA A 126 3.58 4.62 -0.34
CA ALA A 126 2.91 5.60 -1.20
C ALA A 126 2.89 7.03 -0.59
N CYS A 127 3.49 7.22 0.59
CA CYS A 127 3.60 8.51 1.27
C CYS A 127 4.74 9.41 0.73
N GLY A 128 5.69 8.83 -0.02
CA GLY A 128 6.81 9.54 -0.66
C GLY A 128 7.02 9.05 -2.10
N LYS A 129 7.79 9.80 -2.89
CA LYS A 129 8.08 9.51 -4.32
C LYS A 129 9.26 8.54 -4.48
N ASN A 130 10.38 8.81 -3.80
CA ASN A 130 11.70 8.20 -4.02
C ASN A 130 12.40 7.82 -2.70
N MET A 131 11.70 7.10 -1.83
CA MET A 131 12.27 6.69 -0.53
C MET A 131 13.36 5.62 -0.67
N SER A 132 14.45 5.80 0.08
CA SER A 132 15.54 4.82 0.19
C SER A 132 15.10 3.51 0.87
N LYS A 133 15.85 2.43 0.62
CA LYS A 133 15.73 1.15 1.35
C LYS A 133 16.33 1.20 2.75
N GLU A 134 17.19 2.19 3.01
CA GLU A 134 17.77 2.41 4.33
C GLU A 134 16.69 2.81 5.34
N THR A 135 16.82 2.31 6.58
CA THR A 135 15.82 2.51 7.65
C THR A 135 16.11 3.71 8.54
N TRP A 136 17.30 4.29 8.41
CA TRP A 136 17.75 5.49 9.11
C TRP A 136 18.90 6.15 8.32
N ASP A 137 19.21 7.40 8.63
CA ASP A 137 20.44 8.08 8.17
C ASP A 137 20.80 9.20 9.16
N THR A 138 21.94 9.85 8.96
CA THR A 138 22.30 11.10 9.65
C THR A 138 21.70 12.30 8.95
N LEU A 139 21.30 13.31 9.72
CA LEU A 139 20.79 14.56 9.18
C LEU A 139 21.82 15.27 8.30
N GLY A 140 23.11 15.20 8.65
CA GLY A 140 24.20 15.75 7.86
C GLY A 140 24.32 15.10 6.47
N ASN A 141 24.08 13.79 6.35
CA ASN A 141 24.05 13.14 5.04
C ASN A 141 22.78 13.49 4.27
N GLN A 142 21.63 13.59 4.94
CA GLN A 142 20.38 14.03 4.31
C GLN A 142 20.49 15.46 3.78
N LYS A 143 21.11 16.39 4.51
CA LYS A 143 21.37 17.77 4.02
C LYS A 143 22.21 17.79 2.73
N LYS A 144 23.05 16.77 2.50
CA LYS A 144 23.90 16.66 1.29
C LYS A 144 23.20 15.97 0.12
N THR A 145 22.30 15.02 0.41
CA THR A 145 21.81 14.05 -0.60
C THR A 145 20.31 14.13 -0.86
N ASN A 146 19.53 14.60 0.11
CA ASN A 146 18.08 14.73 -0.02
C ASN A 146 17.75 16.05 -0.76
N TYR A 147 17.08 15.94 -1.92
CA TYR A 147 16.75 17.10 -2.74
C TYR A 147 15.98 18.17 -1.94
N ALA A 148 15.09 17.76 -1.04
CA ALA A 148 14.27 18.65 -0.23
C ALA A 148 15.09 19.52 0.74
N LEU A 149 16.32 19.14 1.05
CA LEU A 149 17.21 19.81 2.00
C LEU A 149 18.32 20.64 1.33
N ARG A 150 18.28 20.83 0.00
CA ARG A 150 19.20 21.73 -0.71
C ARG A 150 19.17 23.13 -0.08
N ALA A 151 20.34 23.60 0.37
CA ALA A 151 20.46 24.85 1.11
C ALA A 151 20.15 26.10 0.26
N ASP A 152 20.34 26.01 -1.06
CA ASP A 152 20.13 27.06 -2.06
C ASP A 152 18.76 27.01 -2.75
N MET A 153 17.93 26.01 -2.43
CA MET A 153 16.61 25.85 -3.02
C MET A 153 15.62 26.89 -2.50
N ALA A 154 14.98 27.62 -3.42
CA ALA A 154 13.94 28.58 -3.11
C ALA A 154 12.61 27.90 -2.70
N ARG A 155 11.73 28.63 -2.01
CA ARG A 155 10.44 28.09 -1.55
C ARG A 155 9.55 27.66 -2.71
N GLU A 156 9.47 28.48 -3.76
CA GLU A 156 8.64 28.22 -4.94
C GLU A 156 9.16 27.02 -5.73
N GLU A 157 10.48 26.88 -5.83
CA GLU A 157 11.16 25.72 -6.43
C GLU A 157 10.85 24.44 -5.66
N PHE A 158 10.95 24.48 -4.33
CA PHE A 158 10.58 23.35 -3.47
C PHE A 158 9.12 22.92 -3.69
N ILE A 159 8.18 23.88 -3.70
CA ILE A 159 6.75 23.59 -3.88
C ILE A 159 6.50 22.91 -5.23
N LEU A 160 7.15 23.38 -6.30
CA LEU A 160 7.06 22.76 -7.61
C LEU A 160 7.60 21.33 -7.58
N GLU A 161 8.84 21.14 -7.14
CA GLU A 161 9.51 19.82 -7.13
C GLU A 161 8.75 18.80 -6.26
N VAL A 162 8.27 19.18 -5.07
CA VAL A 162 7.56 18.27 -4.16
C VAL A 162 6.15 17.94 -4.65
N THR A 163 5.51 18.80 -5.44
CA THR A 163 4.16 18.55 -5.95
C THR A 163 4.12 17.92 -7.35
N GLU A 164 5.21 17.94 -8.10
CA GLU A 164 5.30 17.40 -9.46
C GLU A 164 5.20 15.86 -9.49
N GLY A 165 4.42 15.30 -10.42
CA GLY A 165 4.35 13.84 -10.62
C GLY A 165 3.63 13.05 -9.51
N LEU A 166 3.02 13.71 -8.53
CA LEU A 166 2.20 13.05 -7.50
C LEU A 166 1.01 12.34 -8.14
N GLN A 167 0.95 11.02 -7.95
CA GLN A 167 -0.21 10.22 -8.33
C GLN A 167 -1.34 10.40 -7.29
N PRO A 168 -2.62 10.23 -7.68
CA PRO A 168 -3.73 10.24 -6.74
C PRO A 168 -3.45 9.30 -5.55
N PRO A 169 -3.77 9.70 -4.31
CA PRO A 169 -3.60 8.83 -3.17
C PRO A 169 -4.54 7.61 -3.27
N PRO A 170 -4.14 6.45 -2.72
CA PRO A 170 -5.03 5.30 -2.65
C PRO A 170 -6.35 5.64 -1.95
N GLN A 171 -7.46 5.10 -2.46
CA GLN A 171 -8.81 5.45 -1.99
C GLN A 171 -9.03 5.22 -0.47
N TYR A 172 -8.36 4.22 0.10
CA TYR A 172 -8.49 3.86 1.50
C TYR A 172 -7.78 4.84 2.45
N PHE A 173 -6.86 5.69 1.97
CA PHE A 173 -6.11 6.62 2.82
C PHE A 173 -7.03 7.58 3.57
N ALA A 174 -8.03 8.16 2.88
CA ALA A 174 -9.00 9.05 3.52
C ALA A 174 -9.85 8.33 4.59
N LYS A 175 -10.13 7.04 4.38
CA LYS A 175 -10.86 6.20 5.33
C LYS A 175 -10.00 5.86 6.55
N ASN A 176 -8.71 5.56 6.34
CA ASN A 176 -7.77 5.33 7.43
C ASN A 176 -7.54 6.59 8.27
N ALA A 177 -7.43 7.75 7.63
CA ALA A 177 -7.36 9.03 8.34
C ALA A 177 -8.61 9.25 9.20
N LYS A 178 -9.81 8.95 8.68
CA LYS A 178 -11.05 9.00 9.45
C LYS A 178 -11.01 8.04 10.64
N ILE A 179 -10.68 6.77 10.43
CA ILE A 179 -10.62 5.76 11.50
C ILE A 179 -9.59 6.13 12.58
N ASN A 180 -8.42 6.64 12.19
CA ASN A 180 -7.41 7.11 13.14
C ASN A 180 -7.88 8.33 13.94
N LYS A 181 -8.81 9.13 13.41
CA LYS A 181 -9.40 10.30 14.08
C LYS A 181 -10.57 9.94 14.99
N THR A 182 -11.45 9.05 14.55
CA THR A 182 -12.70 8.70 15.25
C THR A 182 -12.51 7.52 16.21
N GLY A 183 -11.50 6.70 15.97
CA GLY A 183 -11.23 5.46 16.67
C GLY A 183 -11.75 4.22 15.96
N TYR A 184 -11.35 3.07 16.49
CA TYR A 184 -11.55 1.74 15.91
C TYR A 184 -11.86 0.70 17.00
N GLU A 185 -12.44 -0.41 16.56
CA GLU A 185 -12.62 -1.61 17.38
C GLU A 185 -11.27 -2.15 17.86
N SER A 186 -11.25 -2.85 18.99
CA SER A 186 -9.99 -3.41 19.48
C SER A 186 -9.49 -4.52 18.56
N PHE A 187 -8.18 -4.57 18.36
CA PHE A 187 -7.54 -5.62 17.58
C PHE A 187 -7.84 -7.03 18.12
N ASP A 188 -7.98 -7.18 19.44
CA ASP A 188 -8.29 -8.49 20.04
C ASP A 188 -9.67 -8.98 19.59
N THR A 189 -10.68 -8.09 19.54
CA THR A 189 -12.03 -8.42 19.05
C THR A 189 -12.03 -8.75 17.55
N ILE A 190 -11.25 -8.01 16.77
CA ILE A 190 -11.07 -8.27 15.33
C ILE A 190 -10.44 -9.65 15.13
N MET A 191 -9.42 -10.00 15.94
CA MET A 191 -8.77 -11.29 15.88
C MET A 191 -9.71 -12.43 16.30
N GLU A 192 -10.44 -12.28 17.40
CA GLU A 192 -11.43 -13.27 17.86
C GLU A 192 -12.48 -13.58 16.79
N ARG A 193 -12.95 -12.56 16.06
CA ARG A 193 -13.91 -12.72 14.97
C ARG A 193 -13.28 -13.28 13.70
N GLY A 194 -12.15 -12.73 13.27
CA GLY A 194 -11.52 -13.05 11.99
C GLY A 194 -10.77 -14.39 11.98
N ALA A 195 -10.23 -14.81 13.11
CA ALA A 195 -9.50 -16.08 13.28
C ALA A 195 -10.42 -17.25 13.69
N GLN A 196 -11.71 -17.16 13.35
CA GLN A 196 -12.64 -18.28 13.56
C GLN A 196 -12.56 -19.27 12.40
N ALA A 197 -12.24 -20.53 12.70
CA ALA A 197 -12.31 -21.62 11.74
C ALA A 197 -13.76 -21.96 11.38
N LEU A 198 -14.07 -22.06 10.10
CA LEU A 198 -15.38 -22.44 9.58
C LEU A 198 -15.26 -23.69 8.71
N SER A 199 -16.14 -24.68 8.94
CA SER A 199 -16.24 -25.83 8.03
C SER A 199 -16.62 -25.37 6.61
N PRO A 200 -16.36 -26.16 5.55
CA PRO A 200 -16.77 -25.80 4.19
C PRO A 200 -18.26 -25.41 4.07
N GLU A 201 -19.16 -26.07 4.80
CA GLU A 201 -20.58 -25.75 4.82
C GLU A 201 -20.87 -24.42 5.53
N ALA A 202 -20.26 -24.18 6.69
CA ALA A 202 -20.43 -22.94 7.43
C ALA A 202 -19.83 -21.74 6.67
N PHE A 203 -18.69 -21.95 6.01
CA PHE A 203 -18.01 -20.97 5.18
C PHE A 203 -18.87 -20.55 3.98
N GLU A 204 -19.40 -21.52 3.23
CA GLU A 204 -20.32 -21.26 2.12
C GLU A 204 -21.60 -20.55 2.56
N LEU A 205 -22.17 -20.97 3.69
CA LEU A 205 -23.35 -20.32 4.25
C LEU A 205 -23.06 -18.87 4.64
N ALA A 206 -21.93 -18.60 5.30
CA ALA A 206 -21.52 -17.27 5.68
C ALA A 206 -21.25 -16.38 4.46
N ALA A 207 -20.61 -16.93 3.41
CA ALA A 207 -20.35 -16.22 2.16
C ALA A 207 -21.64 -15.71 1.54
N ASN A 208 -22.65 -16.59 1.41
CA ASN A 208 -23.93 -16.25 0.80
C ASN A 208 -24.82 -15.37 1.69
N ALA A 209 -24.86 -15.62 3.00
CA ALA A 209 -25.76 -14.91 3.91
C ALA A 209 -25.32 -13.48 4.20
N GLN A 210 -24.02 -13.20 4.13
CA GLN A 210 -23.45 -11.87 4.44
C GLN A 210 -22.94 -11.14 3.20
N ASP A 211 -23.13 -11.69 1.99
CA ASP A 211 -22.51 -11.20 0.75
C ASP A 211 -21.00 -10.98 0.95
N ALA A 212 -20.36 -11.93 1.62
CA ALA A 212 -18.98 -11.79 2.05
C ALA A 212 -18.02 -12.02 0.89
N LEU A 213 -16.98 -11.20 0.83
CA LEU A 213 -15.90 -11.39 -0.12
C LEU A 213 -15.08 -12.59 0.32
N VAL A 214 -15.00 -13.61 -0.53
CA VAL A 214 -14.04 -14.71 -0.37
C VAL A 214 -12.68 -14.24 -0.87
N LEU A 215 -11.77 -13.96 0.06
CA LEU A 215 -10.41 -13.52 -0.22
C LEU A 215 -9.45 -14.71 -0.11
N ASP A 216 -8.89 -15.10 -1.24
CA ASP A 216 -7.88 -16.15 -1.31
C ASP A 216 -6.47 -15.54 -1.28
N VAL A 217 -5.72 -15.88 -0.25
CA VAL A 217 -4.38 -15.33 0.02
C VAL A 217 -3.29 -16.38 -0.12
N ARG A 218 -3.60 -17.54 -0.74
CA ARG A 218 -2.64 -18.61 -1.03
C ARG A 218 -1.54 -18.16 -1.99
N ASP A 219 -0.63 -19.06 -2.30
CA ASP A 219 0.35 -18.83 -3.36
C ASP A 219 -0.35 -18.75 -4.72
N LYS A 220 0.16 -17.89 -5.62
CA LYS A 220 -0.43 -17.69 -6.96
C LYS A 220 -0.42 -18.98 -7.79
N GLU A 221 0.59 -19.84 -7.63
CA GLU A 221 0.73 -21.10 -8.36
C GLU A 221 -0.30 -22.13 -7.89
N ASP A 222 -0.74 -22.04 -6.64
CA ASP A 222 -1.78 -22.92 -6.10
C ASP A 222 -3.18 -22.39 -6.40
N PHE A 223 -3.37 -21.07 -6.35
CA PHE A 223 -4.63 -20.42 -6.69
C PHE A 223 -5.06 -20.76 -8.11
N VAL A 224 -4.19 -20.55 -9.12
CA VAL A 224 -4.59 -20.73 -10.53
C VAL A 224 -4.99 -22.17 -10.88
N LYS A 225 -4.47 -23.16 -10.16
CA LYS A 225 -4.80 -24.59 -10.35
C LYS A 225 -6.18 -24.95 -9.82
N GLY A 226 -6.70 -24.19 -8.87
CA GLY A 226 -7.97 -24.47 -8.20
C GLY A 226 -8.29 -23.45 -7.11
N PHE A 227 -9.48 -22.86 -7.17
CA PHE A 227 -10.00 -21.92 -6.18
C PHE A 227 -11.53 -22.02 -6.04
N ILE A 228 -12.08 -21.35 -5.03
CA ILE A 228 -13.53 -21.26 -4.80
C ILE A 228 -14.12 -20.27 -5.82
N PRO A 229 -15.17 -20.63 -6.60
CA PRO A 229 -15.78 -19.72 -7.55
C PRO A 229 -16.12 -18.37 -6.93
N ASN A 230 -15.95 -17.29 -7.71
CA ASN A 230 -16.14 -15.90 -7.30
C ASN A 230 -15.20 -15.37 -6.20
N SER A 231 -14.21 -16.15 -5.75
CA SER A 231 -13.16 -15.62 -4.87
C SER A 231 -12.22 -14.65 -5.60
N ILE A 232 -11.69 -13.69 -4.86
CA ILE A 232 -10.65 -12.77 -5.32
C ILE A 232 -9.31 -13.20 -4.74
N PHE A 233 -8.31 -13.31 -5.60
CA PHE A 233 -6.93 -13.58 -5.20
C PHE A 233 -6.22 -12.29 -4.82
N ILE A 234 -5.64 -12.24 -3.62
CA ILE A 234 -4.58 -11.29 -3.25
C ILE A 234 -3.59 -12.05 -2.36
N GLY A 235 -2.57 -12.65 -2.98
CA GLY A 235 -1.62 -13.52 -2.26
C GLY A 235 -0.83 -12.82 -1.14
N LEU A 236 -0.64 -13.53 -0.04
CA LEU A 236 -0.08 -12.97 1.20
C LEU A 236 1.41 -12.55 1.06
N ASP A 237 2.17 -13.26 0.23
CA ASP A 237 3.61 -13.04 0.02
C ASP A 237 3.93 -11.96 -1.03
N GLY A 238 2.91 -11.41 -1.68
CA GLY A 238 3.06 -10.21 -2.49
C GLY A 238 2.88 -8.94 -1.67
N THR A 239 2.60 -7.82 -2.35
CA THR A 239 2.26 -6.54 -1.71
C THR A 239 0.81 -6.52 -1.24
N PHE A 240 0.44 -7.50 -0.39
CA PHE A 240 -0.92 -7.81 0.05
C PHE A 240 -1.71 -6.59 0.52
N ALA A 241 -1.30 -5.97 1.63
CA ALA A 241 -2.08 -4.91 2.29
C ALA A 241 -2.33 -3.68 1.38
N PRO A 242 -1.35 -3.18 0.60
CA PRO A 242 -1.63 -2.16 -0.41
C PRO A 242 -2.66 -2.56 -1.46
N TRP A 243 -2.64 -3.81 -1.94
CA TRP A 243 -3.62 -4.30 -2.94
C TRP A 243 -5.01 -4.48 -2.35
N VAL A 244 -5.14 -4.97 -1.12
CA VAL A 244 -6.41 -4.99 -0.38
C VAL A 244 -7.00 -3.58 -0.35
N GLY A 245 -6.20 -2.60 0.08
CA GLY A 245 -6.58 -1.19 0.15
C GLY A 245 -7.01 -0.59 -1.19
N ALA A 246 -6.31 -0.95 -2.27
CA ALA A 246 -6.60 -0.44 -3.61
C ALA A 246 -7.84 -1.09 -4.24
N LEU A 247 -8.06 -2.39 -4.00
CA LEU A 247 -8.99 -3.20 -4.79
C LEU A 247 -10.32 -3.47 -4.10
N ILE A 248 -10.38 -3.46 -2.77
CA ILE A 248 -11.61 -3.65 -2.00
C ILE A 248 -12.12 -2.26 -1.60
N PRO A 249 -13.17 -1.71 -2.23
CA PRO A 249 -13.53 -0.32 -2.00
C PRO A 249 -14.01 -0.10 -0.56
N ASP A 250 -14.88 -0.96 -0.03
CA ASP A 250 -15.46 -0.78 1.29
C ASP A 250 -14.60 -1.41 2.39
N LEU A 251 -14.26 -0.64 3.43
CA LEU A 251 -13.55 -1.14 4.62
C LEU A 251 -14.45 -2.02 5.50
N GLN A 252 -15.78 -1.91 5.34
CA GLN A 252 -16.75 -2.70 6.09
C GLN A 252 -17.22 -3.93 5.34
N GLN A 253 -16.70 -4.19 4.13
CA GLN A 253 -16.96 -5.43 3.40
C GLN A 253 -16.65 -6.63 4.32
N PRO A 254 -17.62 -7.54 4.58
CA PRO A 254 -17.32 -8.78 5.28
C PRO A 254 -16.35 -9.61 4.44
N ILE A 255 -15.27 -10.11 5.06
CA ILE A 255 -14.22 -10.89 4.38
C ILE A 255 -14.13 -12.28 5.01
N LEU A 256 -14.22 -13.30 4.16
CA LEU A 256 -13.92 -14.68 4.47
C LEU A 256 -12.58 -15.06 3.86
N ILE A 257 -11.75 -15.76 4.63
CA ILE A 257 -10.35 -15.97 4.27
C ILE A 257 -10.11 -17.42 3.82
N VAL A 258 -9.46 -17.59 2.68
CA VAL A 258 -8.80 -18.84 2.29
C VAL A 258 -7.29 -18.60 2.34
N ALA A 259 -6.62 -19.14 3.36
CA ALA A 259 -5.20 -18.92 3.59
C ALA A 259 -4.40 -20.24 3.56
N PRO A 260 -3.07 -20.17 3.35
CA PRO A 260 -2.19 -21.27 3.67
C PRO A 260 -2.32 -21.65 5.15
N GLN A 261 -2.24 -22.94 5.45
CA GLN A 261 -2.35 -23.45 6.81
C GLN A 261 -1.34 -22.76 7.76
N GLY A 262 -1.82 -22.26 8.88
CA GLY A 262 -1.01 -21.58 9.90
C GLY A 262 -0.76 -20.09 9.65
N ARG A 263 -1.34 -19.52 8.59
CA ARG A 263 -1.23 -18.08 8.24
C ARG A 263 -2.55 -17.33 8.33
N GLU A 264 -3.57 -17.94 8.94
CA GLU A 264 -4.91 -17.38 9.07
C GLU A 264 -4.89 -16.13 9.95
N GLU A 265 -4.31 -16.21 11.14
CA GLU A 265 -4.15 -15.06 12.05
C GLU A 265 -3.26 -13.96 11.45
N GLU A 266 -2.20 -14.34 10.72
CA GLU A 266 -1.35 -13.36 9.99
C GLU A 266 -2.19 -12.56 8.99
N THR A 267 -3.10 -13.23 8.28
CA THR A 267 -3.98 -12.61 7.29
C THR A 267 -4.92 -11.60 7.95
N VAL A 268 -5.59 -12.00 9.03
CA VAL A 268 -6.47 -11.11 9.82
C VAL A 268 -5.70 -9.88 10.31
N MET A 269 -4.51 -10.10 10.88
CA MET A 269 -3.64 -9.02 11.33
C MET A 269 -3.29 -8.04 10.20
N ARG A 270 -2.92 -8.56 9.02
CA ARG A 270 -2.49 -7.72 7.90
C ARG A 270 -3.64 -6.98 7.24
N LEU A 271 -4.86 -7.52 7.24
CA LEU A 271 -6.08 -6.82 6.84
C LEU A 271 -6.37 -5.65 7.80
N SER A 272 -6.31 -5.89 9.11
CA SER A 272 -6.57 -4.87 10.12
C SER A 272 -5.54 -3.72 10.08
N ARG A 273 -4.28 -4.00 9.73
CA ARG A 273 -3.24 -2.96 9.55
C ARG A 273 -3.59 -1.90 8.50
N VAL A 274 -4.47 -2.21 7.55
CA VAL A 274 -4.97 -1.27 6.53
C VAL A 274 -6.44 -0.88 6.73
N GLY A 275 -7.05 -1.23 7.86
CA GLY A 275 -8.41 -0.84 8.24
C GLY A 275 -9.52 -1.77 7.80
N TYR A 276 -9.19 -2.95 7.25
CA TYR A 276 -10.17 -3.98 6.87
C TYR A 276 -10.42 -4.90 8.05
N ASP A 277 -11.14 -4.36 9.04
CA ASP A 277 -11.36 -5.01 10.33
C ASP A 277 -12.51 -6.04 10.30
N ASN A 278 -13.34 -6.04 9.24
CA ASN A 278 -14.50 -6.93 9.12
C ASN A 278 -14.17 -8.31 8.52
N ALA A 279 -13.07 -8.93 8.98
CA ALA A 279 -12.85 -10.36 8.74
C ALA A 279 -13.81 -11.16 9.63
N ILE A 280 -14.50 -12.14 9.05
CA ILE A 280 -15.59 -12.91 9.70
C ILE A 280 -15.31 -14.42 9.81
N GLY A 281 -14.07 -14.84 9.53
CA GLY A 281 -13.62 -16.21 9.67
C GLY A 281 -12.75 -16.68 8.50
N TYR A 282 -12.21 -17.89 8.63
CA TYR A 282 -11.42 -18.55 7.60
C TYR A 282 -11.90 -19.98 7.35
N LEU A 283 -11.57 -20.51 6.17
CA LEU A 283 -11.90 -21.87 5.78
C LEU A 283 -11.03 -22.88 6.53
N GLU A 284 -11.64 -23.69 7.38
CA GLU A 284 -10.96 -24.73 8.16
C GLU A 284 -10.31 -25.77 7.25
N GLY A 285 -8.98 -25.91 7.36
CA GLY A 285 -8.18 -26.79 6.50
C GLY A 285 -8.06 -26.31 5.05
N GLY A 286 -8.42 -25.06 4.78
CA GLY A 286 -8.19 -24.38 3.52
C GLY A 286 -8.89 -25.03 2.31
N PHE A 287 -8.40 -24.68 1.12
CA PHE A 287 -9.00 -25.12 -0.14
C PHE A 287 -9.04 -26.65 -0.30
N GLU A 288 -8.10 -27.39 0.30
CA GLU A 288 -8.14 -28.86 0.25
C GLU A 288 -9.41 -29.43 0.90
N ASN A 289 -9.85 -28.89 2.03
CA ASN A 289 -11.05 -29.36 2.71
C ASN A 289 -12.31 -28.99 1.93
N TRP A 290 -12.32 -27.83 1.26
CA TRP A 290 -13.38 -27.47 0.33
C TRP A 290 -13.52 -28.48 -0.81
N GLN A 291 -12.40 -28.89 -1.40
CA GLN A 291 -12.38 -29.94 -2.43
C GLN A 291 -12.84 -31.30 -1.90
N LYS A 292 -12.35 -31.72 -0.72
CA LYS A 292 -12.75 -33.00 -0.09
C LYS A 292 -14.23 -33.03 0.25
N ALA A 293 -14.84 -31.88 0.56
CA ALA A 293 -16.28 -31.75 0.77
C ALA A 293 -17.11 -31.78 -0.52
N GLY A 294 -16.47 -31.91 -1.70
CA GLY A 294 -17.14 -32.00 -2.99
C GLY A 294 -17.82 -30.70 -3.42
N LYS A 295 -17.33 -29.56 -2.91
CA LYS A 295 -17.83 -28.23 -3.26
C LYS A 295 -17.31 -27.80 -4.64
N GLU A 296 -17.99 -26.82 -5.24
CA GLU A 296 -17.64 -26.30 -6.56
C GLU A 296 -16.26 -25.64 -6.56
N THR A 297 -15.49 -25.84 -7.64
CA THR A 297 -14.16 -25.27 -7.82
C THR A 297 -14.00 -24.71 -9.21
N ASP A 298 -13.13 -23.72 -9.34
CA ASP A 298 -12.76 -23.12 -10.62
C ASP A 298 -11.23 -23.02 -10.75
N ALA A 299 -10.73 -22.71 -11.95
CA ALA A 299 -9.32 -22.59 -12.27
C ALA A 299 -9.08 -21.48 -13.32
N ILE A 300 -7.87 -20.95 -13.40
CA ILE A 300 -7.48 -19.96 -14.41
C ILE A 300 -6.51 -20.64 -15.39
N ASP A 301 -6.82 -20.62 -16.70
CA ASP A 301 -5.85 -21.08 -17.70
C ASP A 301 -4.58 -20.25 -17.56
N SER A 302 -3.49 -20.94 -17.27
CA SER A 302 -2.23 -20.32 -16.87
C SER A 302 -1.09 -20.95 -17.63
N ILE A 303 -0.30 -20.10 -18.28
CA ILE A 303 0.82 -20.50 -19.12
C ILE A 303 2.09 -19.76 -18.72
N TYR A 304 3.22 -20.30 -19.16
CA TYR A 304 4.55 -19.70 -18.95
C TYR A 304 5.11 -19.14 -20.25
N ALA A 305 6.21 -18.40 -20.15
CA ALA A 305 6.80 -17.62 -21.24
C ALA A 305 6.98 -18.38 -22.57
N GLU A 306 7.47 -19.62 -22.54
CA GLU A 306 7.68 -20.42 -23.76
C GLU A 306 6.37 -20.72 -24.49
N GLU A 307 5.33 -21.15 -23.76
CA GLU A 307 4.02 -21.43 -24.32
C GLU A 307 3.33 -20.15 -24.80
N PHE A 308 3.49 -19.05 -24.05
CA PHE A 308 3.00 -17.74 -24.46
C PHE A 308 3.64 -17.27 -25.76
N ALA A 309 4.98 -17.37 -25.88
CA ALA A 309 5.71 -17.06 -27.10
C ALA A 309 5.28 -17.95 -28.28
N ARG A 310 5.07 -19.24 -28.05
CA ARG A 310 4.56 -20.16 -29.07
C ARG A 310 3.18 -19.74 -29.58
N ARG A 311 2.26 -19.35 -28.68
CA ARG A 311 0.91 -18.88 -29.04
C ARG A 311 0.97 -17.54 -29.80
N TYR A 312 1.81 -16.61 -29.36
CA TYR A 312 2.03 -15.33 -30.03
C TYR A 312 2.62 -15.50 -31.45
N GLN A 313 3.62 -16.37 -31.63
CA GLN A 313 4.20 -16.64 -32.94
C GLN A 313 3.22 -17.31 -33.90
N ALA A 314 2.30 -18.13 -33.38
CA ALA A 314 1.24 -18.75 -34.18
C ALA A 314 0.18 -17.74 -34.61
N GLN A 315 -0.12 -16.74 -33.77
CA GLN A 315 -1.09 -15.68 -34.04
C GLN A 315 -0.64 -14.37 -33.38
N PRO A 316 -0.01 -13.44 -34.12
CA PRO A 316 0.48 -12.18 -33.56
C PRO A 316 -0.61 -11.23 -33.05
N ASP A 317 -1.86 -11.38 -33.54
CA ASP A 317 -3.01 -10.53 -33.18
C ASP A 317 -3.73 -10.97 -31.89
N ILE A 318 -3.02 -11.60 -30.94
CA ILE A 318 -3.59 -11.92 -29.63
C ILE A 318 -3.73 -10.67 -28.77
N HIS A 319 -4.82 -10.55 -27.99
CA HIS A 319 -4.98 -9.44 -27.06
C HIS A 319 -4.13 -9.69 -25.81
N ILE A 320 -3.16 -8.82 -25.57
CA ILE A 320 -2.25 -8.92 -24.42
C ILE A 320 -2.56 -7.75 -23.49
N LEU A 321 -2.92 -8.02 -22.24
CA LEU A 321 -3.17 -6.99 -21.22
C LEU A 321 -2.00 -6.91 -20.25
N ASP A 322 -1.33 -5.76 -20.27
CA ASP A 322 -0.35 -5.41 -19.25
C ASP A 322 -1.05 -4.76 -18.06
N VAL A 323 -1.03 -5.45 -16.91
CA VAL A 323 -1.70 -4.96 -15.70
C VAL A 323 -0.79 -4.21 -14.73
N ARG A 324 0.43 -3.84 -15.16
CA ARG A 324 1.39 -3.05 -14.36
C ARG A 324 0.92 -1.60 -14.18
N LYS A 325 1.58 -0.86 -13.30
CA LYS A 325 1.27 0.55 -13.06
C LYS A 325 1.67 1.41 -14.27
N PRO A 326 1.05 2.59 -14.47
CA PRO A 326 1.41 3.50 -15.58
C PRO A 326 2.91 3.84 -15.66
N GLY A 327 3.57 4.04 -14.52
CA GLY A 327 5.02 4.31 -14.51
C GLY A 327 5.87 3.15 -15.04
N GLU A 328 5.49 1.91 -14.74
CA GLU A 328 6.19 0.72 -15.27
C GLU A 328 5.92 0.54 -16.76
N TRP A 329 4.67 0.78 -17.20
CA TRP A 329 4.26 0.72 -18.60
C TRP A 329 4.99 1.75 -19.47
N ASN A 330 5.18 2.97 -18.96
CA ASN A 330 5.87 4.04 -19.66
C ASN A 330 7.38 3.81 -19.73
N ALA A 331 7.96 3.11 -18.76
CA ALA A 331 9.39 2.84 -18.72
C ALA A 331 9.80 1.77 -19.74
N GLU A 332 9.06 0.65 -19.83
CA GLU A 332 9.29 -0.43 -20.78
C GLU A 332 8.05 -1.31 -20.85
N ARG A 333 7.67 -1.78 -22.04
CA ARG A 333 6.49 -2.64 -22.26
C ARG A 333 6.68 -3.58 -23.44
N LEU A 334 5.85 -4.61 -23.48
CA LEU A 334 5.69 -5.43 -24.69
C LEU A 334 5.01 -4.58 -25.76
N GLU A 335 5.59 -4.51 -26.97
CA GLU A 335 5.04 -3.72 -28.08
C GLU A 335 3.58 -4.08 -28.44
N PRO A 336 3.17 -5.37 -28.48
CA PRO A 336 1.81 -5.74 -28.85
C PRO A 336 0.79 -5.62 -27.71
N ALA A 337 1.21 -5.21 -26.51
CA ALA A 337 0.32 -5.15 -25.36
C ALA A 337 -0.59 -3.91 -25.37
N GLU A 338 -1.71 -4.02 -24.66
CA GLU A 338 -2.59 -2.94 -24.27
C GLU A 338 -2.46 -2.71 -22.76
N HIS A 339 -2.53 -1.45 -22.32
CA HIS A 339 -2.38 -1.13 -20.89
C HIS A 339 -3.71 -1.19 -20.16
N PHE A 340 -3.78 -2.07 -19.16
CA PHE A 340 -4.93 -2.18 -18.26
C PHE A 340 -4.46 -2.24 -16.80
N ALA A 341 -4.06 -1.09 -16.24
CA ALA A 341 -3.51 -1.05 -14.89
C ALA A 341 -4.48 -1.60 -13.83
N LEU A 342 -4.01 -2.58 -13.05
CA LEU A 342 -4.79 -3.23 -11.98
C LEU A 342 -5.34 -2.22 -10.96
N ASP A 343 -4.60 -1.16 -10.63
CA ASP A 343 -5.01 -0.11 -9.69
C ASP A 343 -6.35 0.56 -10.09
N PHE A 344 -6.75 0.49 -11.36
CA PHE A 344 -7.98 1.11 -11.89
C PHE A 344 -9.03 0.11 -12.34
N ILE A 345 -8.86 -1.19 -12.04
CA ILE A 345 -9.74 -2.27 -12.52
C ILE A 345 -11.22 -2.03 -12.20
N ASN A 346 -11.53 -1.50 -11.01
CA ASN A 346 -12.91 -1.25 -10.58
C ASN A 346 -13.59 -0.11 -11.35
N ASN A 347 -12.81 0.78 -11.99
CA ASN A 347 -13.33 1.91 -12.75
C ASN A 347 -13.31 1.65 -14.26
N ASN A 348 -12.37 0.82 -14.73
CA ASN A 348 -12.06 0.69 -16.16
C ASN A 348 -12.44 -0.68 -16.74
N MET A 349 -13.08 -1.57 -15.98
CA MET A 349 -13.42 -2.92 -16.43
C MET A 349 -14.21 -2.98 -17.75
N ALA A 350 -15.04 -1.97 -18.02
CA ALA A 350 -15.82 -1.88 -19.25
C ALA A 350 -14.97 -1.77 -20.53
N ALA A 351 -13.67 -1.48 -20.42
CA ALA A 351 -12.74 -1.49 -21.54
C ALA A 351 -12.45 -2.92 -22.06
N ILE A 352 -12.63 -3.94 -21.22
CA ILE A 352 -12.40 -5.34 -21.59
C ILE A 352 -13.71 -5.91 -22.14
N LYS A 353 -13.65 -6.54 -23.32
CA LYS A 353 -14.79 -7.22 -23.93
C LYS A 353 -14.88 -8.66 -23.41
N ARG A 354 -16.07 -9.17 -23.13
CA ARG A 354 -16.22 -10.51 -22.50
C ARG A 354 -15.99 -11.67 -23.46
N ASP A 355 -16.20 -11.43 -24.76
CA ASP A 355 -16.13 -12.41 -25.83
C ASP A 355 -14.75 -12.53 -26.48
N GLU A 356 -13.81 -11.63 -26.16
CA GLU A 356 -12.42 -11.70 -26.61
C GLU A 356 -11.54 -12.48 -25.63
N LEU A 357 -10.52 -13.16 -26.16
CA LEU A 357 -9.51 -13.88 -25.37
C LEU A 357 -8.35 -12.94 -25.03
N TYR A 358 -8.10 -12.73 -23.74
CA TYR A 358 -7.00 -11.89 -23.26
C TYR A 358 -5.91 -12.69 -22.56
N TYR A 359 -4.66 -12.33 -22.83
CA TYR A 359 -3.46 -12.82 -22.16
C TYR A 359 -2.96 -11.78 -21.16
N LEU A 360 -3.12 -12.04 -19.87
CA LEU A 360 -2.78 -11.08 -18.82
C LEU A 360 -1.36 -11.32 -18.34
N HIS A 361 -0.55 -10.26 -18.28
CA HIS A 361 0.78 -10.33 -17.69
C HIS A 361 1.06 -9.13 -16.80
N CYS A 362 2.06 -9.28 -15.94
CA CYS A 362 2.61 -8.16 -15.21
C CYS A 362 4.13 -8.35 -15.07
N ARG A 363 4.77 -7.74 -14.06
CA ARG A 363 6.20 -7.95 -13.80
C ARG A 363 6.58 -9.38 -13.41
N SER A 364 5.73 -10.10 -12.69
CA SER A 364 6.07 -11.37 -12.00
C SER A 364 4.91 -12.37 -11.93
N GLY A 365 3.86 -12.21 -12.73
CA GLY A 365 2.62 -12.99 -12.63
C GLY A 365 1.71 -12.71 -11.43
N TYR A 366 2.19 -12.00 -10.39
CA TYR A 366 1.39 -11.76 -9.18
C TYR A 366 0.15 -10.89 -9.45
N ARG A 367 0.34 -9.71 -10.07
CA ARG A 367 -0.77 -8.78 -10.35
C ARG A 367 -1.70 -9.27 -11.45
N SER A 368 -1.19 -10.00 -12.44
CA SER A 368 -2.03 -10.61 -13.46
C SER A 368 -2.93 -11.70 -12.88
N THR A 369 -2.46 -12.46 -11.88
CA THR A 369 -3.30 -13.41 -11.14
C THR A 369 -4.42 -12.69 -10.38
N ILE A 370 -4.12 -11.56 -9.71
CA ILE A 370 -5.14 -10.73 -9.06
C ILE A 370 -6.17 -10.26 -10.11
N ALA A 371 -5.71 -9.65 -11.20
CA ALA A 371 -6.58 -9.15 -12.26
C ALA A 371 -7.48 -10.25 -12.85
N ALA A 372 -6.90 -11.42 -13.14
CA ALA A 372 -7.62 -12.57 -13.66
C ALA A 372 -8.69 -13.06 -12.68
N SER A 373 -8.40 -13.16 -11.38
CA SER A 373 -9.40 -13.55 -10.36
C SER A 373 -10.59 -12.58 -10.30
N ILE A 374 -10.31 -11.26 -10.35
CA ILE A 374 -11.34 -10.21 -10.28
C ILE A 374 -12.20 -10.18 -11.54
N LEU A 375 -11.60 -10.35 -12.71
CA LEU A 375 -12.34 -10.40 -13.97
C LEU A 375 -13.19 -11.67 -14.02
N LYS A 376 -12.61 -12.81 -13.65
CA LYS A 376 -13.31 -14.10 -13.62
C LYS A 376 -14.49 -14.10 -12.65
N SER A 377 -14.33 -13.53 -11.45
CA SER A 377 -15.44 -13.35 -10.49
C SER A 377 -16.57 -12.43 -11.00
N ARG A 378 -16.38 -11.77 -12.14
CA ARG A 378 -17.34 -10.86 -12.80
C ARG A 378 -17.81 -11.38 -14.16
N GLY A 379 -17.54 -12.65 -14.46
CA GLY A 379 -18.02 -13.35 -15.66
C GLY A 379 -17.20 -13.09 -16.92
N TYR A 380 -15.89 -12.85 -16.77
CA TYR A 380 -14.94 -12.84 -17.86
C TYR A 380 -14.22 -14.20 -17.88
N ASP A 381 -14.65 -15.10 -18.76
CA ASP A 381 -14.15 -16.49 -18.78
C ASP A 381 -12.99 -16.70 -19.76
N ASN A 382 -12.86 -15.82 -20.76
CA ASN A 382 -11.85 -15.91 -21.82
C ASN A 382 -10.54 -15.22 -21.41
N LEU A 383 -9.92 -15.72 -20.35
CA LEU A 383 -8.70 -15.16 -19.77
C LEU A 383 -7.61 -16.22 -19.68
N VAL A 384 -6.40 -15.87 -20.09
CA VAL A 384 -5.19 -16.67 -19.89
C VAL A 384 -4.20 -15.84 -19.07
N ASN A 385 -3.76 -16.36 -17.93
CA ASN A 385 -2.72 -15.72 -17.12
C ASN A 385 -1.34 -16.15 -17.62
N VAL A 386 -0.44 -15.18 -17.83
CA VAL A 386 0.97 -15.45 -18.09
C VAL A 386 1.72 -15.34 -16.76
N GLN A 387 2.09 -16.50 -16.20
CA GLN A 387 2.62 -16.63 -14.84
C GLN A 387 4.07 -16.11 -14.72
N SER A 388 4.80 -16.14 -15.83
CA SER A 388 6.21 -15.75 -15.94
C SER A 388 6.46 -14.27 -15.62
N SER A 389 7.70 -13.97 -15.26
CA SER A 389 8.16 -12.60 -15.16
C SER A 389 8.23 -11.92 -16.52
N LEU A 390 8.17 -10.59 -16.53
CA LEU A 390 8.32 -9.82 -17.76
C LEU A 390 9.67 -10.12 -18.43
N GLU A 391 10.75 -10.24 -17.65
CA GLU A 391 12.09 -10.58 -18.13
C GLU A 391 12.11 -11.94 -18.86
N GLU A 392 11.44 -12.96 -18.33
CA GLU A 392 11.30 -14.27 -18.99
C GLU A 392 10.46 -14.19 -20.27
N ILE A 393 9.38 -13.40 -20.27
CA ILE A 393 8.52 -13.19 -21.45
C ILE A 393 9.34 -12.55 -22.59
N ILE A 394 10.13 -11.52 -22.29
CA ILE A 394 11.02 -10.86 -23.25
C ILE A 394 12.09 -11.84 -23.74
N ALA A 395 12.71 -12.60 -22.84
CA ALA A 395 13.71 -13.61 -23.19
C ALA A 395 13.16 -14.72 -24.09
N ALA A 396 11.86 -15.01 -24.00
CA ALA A 396 11.16 -15.94 -24.89
C ALA A 396 10.87 -15.36 -26.30
N GLY A 397 11.23 -14.10 -26.54
CA GLY A 397 11.19 -13.48 -27.87
C GLY A 397 9.94 -12.65 -28.18
N ILE A 398 9.19 -12.22 -27.16
CA ILE A 398 8.12 -11.23 -27.37
C ILE A 398 8.75 -9.84 -27.55
N PRO A 399 8.40 -9.08 -28.61
CA PRO A 399 8.95 -7.74 -28.83
C PRO A 399 8.64 -6.77 -27.70
N GLN A 400 9.59 -5.88 -27.40
CA GLN A 400 9.48 -4.85 -26.39
C GLN A 400 9.96 -3.49 -26.88
N THR A 401 9.46 -2.42 -26.26
CA THR A 401 9.96 -1.07 -26.47
C THR A 401 11.34 -0.89 -25.82
N ASP A 402 12.13 0.07 -26.32
CA ASP A 402 13.34 0.51 -25.61
C ASP A 402 13.02 1.04 -24.21
N PHE A 403 13.87 0.72 -23.24
CA PHE A 403 13.73 1.21 -21.86
C PHE A 403 13.96 2.73 -21.80
N GLN A 404 12.97 3.47 -21.31
CA GLN A 404 13.04 4.89 -21.05
C GLN A 404 13.13 5.15 -19.55
N CYS A 405 14.25 5.72 -19.10
CA CYS A 405 14.34 6.26 -17.75
C CYS A 405 13.35 7.41 -17.62
N SER A 406 12.36 7.27 -16.72
CA SER A 406 11.52 8.39 -16.28
C SER A 406 12.36 9.36 -15.43
N GLY A 407 13.20 10.13 -16.10
CA GLY A 407 14.13 11.08 -15.51
C GLY A 407 14.69 11.96 -16.61
N LYS A 408 14.14 13.18 -16.70
CA LYS A 408 14.26 14.20 -17.76
C LYS A 408 13.22 14.03 -18.86
N ALA A 409 12.07 14.67 -18.66
CA ALA A 409 11.40 15.29 -19.80
C ALA A 409 12.42 16.25 -20.42
N GLU A 410 12.83 16.01 -21.66
CA GLU A 410 13.65 16.94 -22.41
C GLU A 410 12.87 18.25 -22.61
N ALA A 411 13.63 19.35 -22.48
CA ALA A 411 13.31 20.78 -22.51
C ALA A 411 12.04 21.27 -23.24
#